data_AF-X1R7P0-F1
#
_entry.id   AF-X1R7P0-F1
#
_cell.length_a   1.000
_cell.length_b   1.000
_cell.length_c   1.000
_cell.angle_alpha   90.00
_cell.angle_beta   90.00
_cell.angle_gamma   90.00
#
_symmetry.space_group_name_H-M   'P 1'
#
loop_
_entity.id
_entity.type
_entity.pdbx_description
1 polymer ?
#
loop_
_entity_poly.entity_id
_entity_poly.type
_entity_poly.pdbx_seq_one_letter_code
_entity_poly.pdbx_strand_id
1 'polypeptide(L)'
;MTIHWPEGCDGLVDIAVGHNGTFLCPNEPETFLALNNATPTFPMEEPVVWDERLWGIMRNTDGANPHKVSVIIIIVGVEEWA
;
A
#
# COMPACT_ATOMS: atom_id res chain seq x y z
N MET A 1 17.91 -3.65 12.26
CA MET A 1 17.15 -4.81 12.76
C MET A 1 17.36 -5.94 11.78
N THR A 2 17.87 -7.09 12.20
CA THR A 2 17.99 -8.27 11.33
C THR A 2 16.79 -9.15 11.60
N ILE A 3 16.04 -9.44 10.54
CA ILE A 3 14.73 -10.04 10.62
C ILE A 3 14.78 -11.37 9.88
N HIS A 4 14.28 -12.44 10.49
CA HIS A 4 14.16 -13.76 9.88
C HIS A 4 12.73 -14.25 10.05
N TRP A 5 12.17 -14.85 8.99
CA TRP A 5 10.76 -15.24 8.87
C TRP A 5 10.63 -16.72 8.47
N PRO A 6 9.47 -17.36 8.71
CA PRO A 6 9.22 -18.75 8.31
C PRO A 6 9.08 -18.92 6.79
N GLU A 7 9.48 -20.09 6.29
CA GLU A 7 9.45 -20.46 4.86
C GLU A 7 8.05 -20.35 4.24
N GLY A 8 7.95 -19.68 3.08
CA GLY A 8 6.77 -19.77 2.20
C GLY A 8 5.98 -18.49 1.93
N CYS A 9 6.31 -17.36 2.55
CA CYS A 9 5.62 -16.06 2.32
C CYS A 9 6.59 -14.90 2.04
N ASP A 10 7.82 -15.19 1.61
CA ASP A 10 8.85 -14.18 1.33
C ASP A 10 8.57 -13.47 -0.01
N GLY A 11 7.81 -12.37 0.05
CA GLY A 11 7.65 -11.46 -1.10
C GLY A 11 6.81 -12.01 -2.25
N LEU A 12 5.83 -12.86 -1.96
CA LEU A 12 4.93 -13.42 -2.97
C LEU A 12 3.75 -12.50 -3.31
N VAL A 13 3.57 -11.41 -2.56
CA VAL A 13 2.52 -10.42 -2.80
C VAL A 13 3.13 -9.04 -2.75
N ASP A 14 2.98 -8.30 -3.84
CA ASP A 14 3.43 -6.92 -3.97
C ASP A 14 2.23 -5.97 -3.91
N ILE A 15 2.33 -4.90 -3.13
CA ILE A 15 1.28 -3.88 -2.99
C ILE A 15 1.82 -2.50 -3.33
N ALA A 16 1.03 -1.73 -4.08
CA ALA A 16 1.18 -0.30 -4.19
C ALA A 16 -0.17 0.37 -3.94
N VAL A 17 -0.18 1.53 -3.28
CA VAL A 17 -1.37 2.35 -3.06
C VAL A 17 -1.08 3.79 -3.42
N GLY A 18 -2.09 4.52 -3.84
CA GLY A 18 -1.94 5.91 -4.24
C GLY A 18 -3.24 6.56 -4.65
N HIS A 19 -3.13 7.73 -5.25
CA HIS A 19 -4.25 8.53 -5.72
C HIS A 19 -3.88 9.21 -7.04
N ASN A 20 -4.79 9.20 -8.01
CA ASN A 20 -4.56 9.74 -9.35
C ASN A 20 -3.21 9.26 -9.94
N GLY A 21 -2.25 10.16 -10.22
CA GLY A 21 -0.91 9.84 -10.71
C GLY A 21 0.16 9.65 -9.62
N THR A 22 -0.19 9.82 -8.35
CA THR A 22 0.73 9.79 -7.21
C THR A 22 0.77 8.41 -6.58
N PHE A 23 1.98 7.86 -6.47
CA PHE A 23 2.27 6.68 -5.67
C PHE A 23 2.44 7.13 -4.22
N LEU A 24 1.58 6.64 -3.32
CA LEU A 24 1.63 6.97 -1.89
C LEU A 24 2.55 5.99 -1.15
N CYS A 25 2.29 4.69 -1.27
CA CYS A 25 3.09 3.66 -0.62
C CYS A 25 3.34 2.49 -1.58
N PRO A 26 4.60 2.24 -1.97
CA PRO A 26 5.77 3.11 -1.78
C PRO A 26 5.64 4.40 -2.61
N ASN A 27 6.38 5.46 -2.25
CA ASN A 27 6.26 6.79 -2.87
C ASN A 27 7.07 6.97 -4.18
N GLU A 28 7.56 5.87 -4.72
CA GLU A 28 8.30 5.83 -5.98
C GLU A 28 7.42 5.22 -7.08
N PRO A 29 7.38 5.82 -8.28
CA PRO A 29 6.60 5.28 -9.39
C PRO A 29 6.98 3.84 -9.74
N GLU A 30 5.97 3.01 -9.95
CA GLU A 30 6.11 1.58 -10.30
C GLU A 30 6.85 0.72 -9.26
N THR A 31 7.08 1.24 -8.07
CA THR A 31 7.64 0.49 -6.95
C THR A 31 6.52 -0.16 -6.14
N PHE A 32 6.79 -1.33 -5.58
CA PHE A 32 5.82 -2.08 -4.79
C PHE A 32 6.46 -2.54 -3.47
N LEU A 33 5.63 -2.60 -2.44
CA LEU A 33 5.98 -3.20 -1.17
C LEU A 33 5.71 -4.69 -1.23
N ALA A 34 6.77 -5.49 -1.17
CA ALA A 34 6.68 -6.93 -0.99
C ALA A 34 6.19 -7.24 0.44
N LEU A 35 4.98 -7.79 0.57
CA LEU A 35 4.39 -8.19 1.84
C LEU A 35 4.89 -9.56 2.28
N ASN A 36 5.28 -9.68 3.55
CA ASN A 36 5.57 -10.95 4.22
C ASN A 36 4.86 -11.02 5.59
N ASN A 37 3.63 -11.54 5.60
CA ASN A 37 2.81 -11.84 6.80
C ASN A 37 2.74 -10.76 7.90
N ALA A 38 3.08 -9.51 7.60
CA ALA A 38 2.98 -8.39 8.50
C ALA A 38 1.86 -7.45 8.04
N THR A 39 1.21 -6.81 9.00
CA THR A 39 0.32 -5.66 8.79
C THR A 39 1.11 -4.39 9.08
N PRO A 40 2.09 -3.99 8.23
CA PRO A 40 2.83 -2.77 8.49
C PRO A 40 1.89 -1.58 8.37
N THR A 41 1.97 -0.66 9.33
CA THR A 41 1.36 0.66 9.23
C THR A 41 2.48 1.62 8.85
N PHE A 42 2.34 2.31 7.73
CA PHE A 42 3.28 3.34 7.29
C PHE A 42 2.68 4.71 7.59
N PRO A 43 3.32 5.54 8.44
CA PRO A 43 2.89 6.91 8.62
C PRO A 43 3.24 7.69 7.36
N MET A 44 2.24 7.93 6.52
CA MET A 44 2.36 8.71 5.30
C MET A 44 1.23 9.73 5.26
N GLU A 45 1.60 10.98 5.02
CA GLU A 45 0.67 12.09 4.85
C GLU A 45 0.90 12.66 3.46
N GLU A 46 -0.15 12.73 2.65
CA GLU A 46 -0.11 13.28 1.30
C GLU A 46 -1.35 14.14 1.08
N PRO A 47 -1.20 15.40 0.63
CA PRO A 47 -2.34 16.23 0.29
C PRO A 47 -3.15 15.62 -0.86
N VAL A 48 -4.46 15.58 -0.69
CA VAL A 48 -5.40 15.14 -1.73
C VAL A 48 -6.43 16.23 -1.97
N VAL A 49 -6.93 16.34 -3.20
CA VAL A 49 -8.04 17.24 -3.54
C VAL A 49 -9.33 16.47 -3.79
N TRP A 50 -10.45 17.18 -3.74
CA TRP A 50 -11.74 16.61 -4.08
C TRP A 50 -11.73 16.01 -5.49
N ASP A 51 -12.47 14.92 -5.69
CA ASP A 51 -12.59 14.18 -6.94
C ASP A 51 -11.35 13.35 -7.37
N GLU A 52 -10.33 13.24 -6.51
CA GLU A 52 -9.23 12.33 -6.78
C GLU A 52 -9.59 10.84 -6.59
N ARG A 53 -9.14 10.02 -7.53
CA ARG A 53 -9.34 8.57 -7.49
C ARG A 53 -8.25 7.90 -6.65
N LEU A 54 -8.66 7.33 -5.51
CA LEU A 54 -7.82 6.39 -4.77
C LEU A 54 -7.67 5.06 -5.51
N TRP A 55 -6.49 4.45 -5.41
CA TRP A 55 -6.22 3.15 -6.00
C TRP A 55 -5.32 2.29 -5.11
N GLY A 56 -5.44 0.98 -5.30
CA GLY A 56 -4.57 -0.04 -4.73
C GLY A 56 -4.31 -1.11 -5.79
N ILE A 57 -3.05 -1.50 -5.94
CA ILE A 57 -2.61 -2.53 -6.87
C ILE A 57 -2.01 -3.66 -6.05
N MET A 58 -2.48 -4.88 -6.29
CA MET A 58 -1.92 -6.11 -5.74
C MET A 58 -1.38 -6.95 -6.89
N ARG A 59 -0.12 -7.39 -6.78
CA ARG A 59 0.43 -8.42 -7.66
C ARG A 59 0.66 -9.67 -6.82
N ASN A 60 -0.10 -10.72 -7.12
CA ASN A 60 0.12 -12.03 -6.55
C ASN A 60 1.09 -12.79 -7.45
N THR A 61 2.30 -13.05 -6.97
CA THR A 61 3.29 -13.88 -7.66
C THR A 61 3.24 -15.34 -7.20
N ASP A 62 2.41 -15.65 -6.19
CA ASP A 62 2.05 -17.02 -5.84
C ASP A 62 1.04 -17.59 -6.85
N GLY A 63 1.52 -18.45 -7.74
CA GLY A 63 0.71 -19.15 -8.73
C GLY A 63 -0.11 -20.31 -8.16
N ALA A 64 0.12 -20.71 -6.91
CA ALA A 64 -0.52 -21.87 -6.28
C ALA A 64 -1.63 -21.47 -5.30
N ASN A 65 -1.47 -20.36 -4.57
CA ASN A 65 -2.41 -19.94 -3.53
C ASN A 65 -3.03 -18.56 -3.81
N PRO A 66 -4.35 -18.42 -3.63
CA PRO A 66 -4.99 -17.11 -3.64
C PRO A 66 -4.69 -16.36 -2.33
N HIS A 67 -4.26 -15.10 -2.46
CA HIS A 67 -4.00 -14.21 -1.32
C HIS A 67 -5.09 -13.13 -1.21
N LYS A 68 -5.35 -12.67 0.02
CA LYS A 68 -6.29 -11.56 0.30
C LYS A 68 -5.57 -10.47 1.09
N VAL A 69 -5.63 -9.24 0.58
CA VAL A 69 -5.09 -8.05 1.24
C VAL A 69 -6.20 -7.04 1.49
N SER A 70 -6.15 -6.38 2.65
CA SER A 70 -7.00 -5.24 2.99
C SER A 70 -6.13 -3.99 3.08
N VAL A 71 -6.53 -2.92 2.41
CA VAL A 71 -5.90 -1.60 2.51
C VAL A 71 -6.88 -0.66 3.21
N ILE A 72 -6.38 0.09 4.19
CA ILE A 72 -7.16 1.13 4.89
C ILE A 72 -6.50 2.47 4.60
N ILE A 73 -7.26 3.40 4.01
CA ILE A 73 -6.84 4.78 3.74
C ILE A 73 -7.74 5.70 4.57
N ILE A 74 -7.13 6.64 5.29
CA ILE A 74 -7.83 7.61 6.12
C ILE A 74 -7.69 8.98 5.46
N ILE A 75 -8.81 9.59 5.09
CA ILE A 75 -8.84 10.97 4.59
C ILE A 75 -9.20 11.88 5.76
N VAL A 76 -8.34 12.87 6.03
CA VAL A 76 -8.58 13.89 7.05
C VAL A 76 -8.89 15.20 6.34
N GLY A 77 -10.11 15.71 6.53
CA GLY A 77 -10.48 17.03 6.02
C GLY A 77 -9.84 18.14 6.85
N VAL A 78 -9.32 19.16 6.18
CA VAL A 78 -8.93 20.44 6.80
C VAL A 78 -10.06 21.44 6.54
N GLU A 79 -10.69 21.95 7.59
CA GLU A 79 -11.63 23.07 7.46
C GLU A 79 -10.86 24.32 7.06
N GLU A 80 -11.08 24.82 5.83
CA GLU A 80 -10.78 26.22 5.53
C GLU A 80 -11.88 27.08 6.16
N TRP A 81 -11.53 27.74 7.27
CA TRP A 81 -12.38 28.77 7.87
C TRP A 81 -12.49 29.94 6.88
N ALA A 82 -13.66 30.06 6.24
CA ALA A 82 -14.06 31.23 5.46
C ALA A 82 -14.89 32.19 6.30
#